data_AF-A0A8T5LIT0-F1
#
_entry.id   AF-A0A8T5LIT0-F1
#
_cell.length_a   1.000
_cell.length_b   1.000
_cell.length_c   1.000
_cell.angle_alpha   90.00
_cell.angle_beta   90.00
_cell.angle_gamma   90.00
#
_symmetry.space_group_name_H-M   'P 1'
#
loop_
_entity.id
_entity.type
_entity.pdbx_description
1 polymer ?
#
loop_
_entity_poly.entity_id
_entity_poly.type
_entity_poly.pdbx_seq_one_letter_code
_entity_poly.pdbx_strand_id
1 'polypeptide(L)'
;MLLKTAIKKLEESKEFKEFIKENKNHYLAHAFTIIDKIQQNWQIGYYGKETDKVVVFEVGKNISRFPEEEVFKKPEHKVKPLNLKKIKLTLEEALNIAEKLVSEKYSYETINKTIVIVQNLETEMYNLTLVTQTLHIINIKIDAHTGTILKEFRQSVMGLNRDN
;
A
#
# COMPACT_ATOMS: atom_id res chain seq x y z
N MET A 1 7.79 -11.72 1.13
CA MET A 1 6.59 -12.50 1.52
C MET A 1 5.41 -12.04 0.67
N LEU A 2 4.58 -12.95 0.13
CA LEU A 2 3.42 -12.57 -0.70
C LEU A 2 2.31 -11.92 0.13
N LEU A 3 1.60 -10.94 -0.44
CA LEU A 3 0.52 -10.20 0.23
C LEU A 3 -0.55 -11.12 0.81
N LYS A 4 -1.10 -12.04 0.00
CA LYS A 4 -2.16 -12.96 0.43
C LYS A 4 -1.69 -13.88 1.57
N THR A 5 -0.41 -14.28 1.55
CA THR A 5 0.20 -15.07 2.63
C THR A 5 0.35 -14.24 3.91
N ALA A 6 0.75 -12.97 3.81
CA ALA A 6 0.87 -12.08 4.96
C ALA A 6 -0.47 -11.83 5.65
N ILE A 7 -1.52 -11.57 4.86
CA ILE A 7 -2.89 -11.39 5.38
C ILE A 7 -3.38 -12.67 6.05
N LYS A 8 -3.22 -13.82 5.40
CA LYS A 8 -3.61 -15.11 5.99
C LYS A 8 -2.88 -15.35 7.33
N LYS A 9 -1.58 -15.10 7.37
CA LYS A 9 -0.77 -15.23 8.59
C LYS A 9 -1.29 -14.32 9.71
N LEU A 10 -1.68 -13.08 9.38
CA LEU A 10 -2.28 -12.15 10.34
C LEU A 10 -3.64 -12.64 10.83
N GLU A 11 -4.55 -13.01 9.93
CA GLU A 11 -5.91 -13.41 10.29
C GLU A 11 -5.96 -14.70 11.13
N GLU A 12 -4.96 -15.56 10.98
CA GLU A 12 -4.79 -16.77 11.79
C GLU A 12 -4.14 -16.50 13.16
N SER A 13 -3.58 -15.31 13.38
CA SER A 13 -2.84 -14.96 14.59
C SER A 13 -3.74 -14.70 15.80
N LYS A 14 -3.15 -14.81 17.00
CA LYS A 14 -3.86 -14.54 18.26
C LYS A 14 -4.21 -13.05 18.37
N GLU A 15 -3.26 -12.19 18.04
CA GLU A 15 -3.37 -10.72 18.08
C GLU A 15 -4.56 -10.22 17.25
N PHE A 16 -4.72 -10.75 16.03
CA PHE A 16 -5.83 -10.37 15.16
C PHE A 16 -7.18 -10.93 15.66
N LYS A 17 -7.20 -12.19 16.11
CA LYS A 17 -8.42 -12.82 16.64
C LYS A 17 -8.93 -12.11 17.89
N GLU A 18 -8.04 -11.60 18.73
CA GLU A 18 -8.41 -10.78 19.89
C GLU A 18 -8.95 -9.43 19.45
N PHE A 19 -8.25 -8.75 18.52
CA PHE A 19 -8.71 -7.49 17.95
C PHE A 19 -10.12 -7.58 17.35
N ILE A 20 -10.39 -8.54 16.47
CA ILE A 20 -11.65 -8.60 15.72
C ILE A 20 -12.85 -8.96 16.61
N LYS A 21 -12.65 -9.62 17.77
CA LYS A 21 -13.72 -9.89 18.74
C LYS A 21 -14.32 -8.58 19.28
N GLU A 22 -13.47 -7.60 19.53
CA GLU A 22 -13.84 -6.28 20.06
C GLU A 22 -14.20 -5.30 18.93
N ASN A 23 -13.70 -5.54 17.71
CA ASN A 23 -13.73 -4.60 16.58
C ASN A 23 -14.44 -5.18 15.35
N LYS A 24 -15.59 -5.83 15.55
CA LYS A 24 -16.30 -6.65 14.53
C LYS A 24 -16.61 -5.94 13.20
N ASN A 25 -16.73 -4.62 13.21
CA ASN A 25 -17.08 -3.82 12.03
C ASN A 25 -15.85 -3.31 11.26
N HIS A 26 -14.64 -3.66 11.70
CA HIS A 26 -13.42 -3.31 10.98
C HIS A 26 -13.23 -4.19 9.76
N TYR A 27 -12.74 -3.61 8.68
CA TYR A 27 -12.49 -4.33 7.43
C TYR A 27 -11.10 -3.99 6.88
N LEU A 28 -10.52 -4.93 6.14
CA LEU A 28 -9.25 -4.74 5.45
C LEU A 28 -9.36 -3.55 4.49
N ALA A 29 -8.57 -2.51 4.73
CA ALA A 29 -8.60 -1.27 3.97
C ALA A 29 -7.39 -1.15 3.03
N HIS A 30 -6.20 -1.49 3.52
CA HIS A 30 -4.99 -1.40 2.74
C HIS A 30 -3.92 -2.37 3.22
N ALA A 31 -2.91 -2.57 2.39
CA ALA A 31 -1.65 -3.19 2.77
C ALA A 31 -0.49 -2.32 2.27
N PHE A 32 0.52 -2.14 3.10
CA PHE A 32 1.66 -1.28 2.86
C PHE A 32 2.94 -2.10 3.00
N THR A 33 3.93 -1.86 2.13
CA THR A 33 5.28 -2.36 2.34
C THR A 33 6.29 -1.41 1.72
N ILE A 34 7.50 -1.40 2.27
CA ILE A 34 8.64 -0.70 1.70
C ILE A 34 9.58 -1.75 1.16
N ILE A 35 9.94 -1.61 -0.10
CA ILE A 35 10.95 -2.42 -0.74
C ILE A 35 12.25 -1.63 -0.68
N ASP A 36 13.14 -2.10 0.19
CA ASP A 36 14.54 -1.73 0.23
C ASP A 36 15.43 -2.99 0.31
N LYS A 37 16.74 -2.80 0.46
CA LYS A 37 17.73 -3.87 0.42
C LYS A 37 17.65 -4.86 1.59
N ILE A 38 16.85 -4.61 2.64
CA ILE A 38 17.05 -5.27 3.95
C ILE A 38 15.86 -6.13 4.41
N GLN A 39 14.59 -5.76 4.16
CA GLN A 39 13.46 -6.67 4.43
C GLN A 39 12.11 -6.18 3.89
N GLN A 40 11.22 -7.13 3.53
CA GLN A 40 9.82 -6.87 3.18
C GLN A 40 8.89 -7.39 4.28
N ASN A 41 8.54 -6.53 5.25
CA ASN A 41 7.38 -6.77 6.11
C ASN A 41 6.15 -6.09 5.51
N TRP A 42 4.99 -6.74 5.63
CA TRP A 42 3.73 -6.12 5.27
C TRP A 42 3.14 -5.45 6.50
N GLN A 43 2.71 -4.21 6.35
CA GLN A 43 1.81 -3.54 7.28
C GLN A 43 0.39 -3.63 6.71
N ILE A 44 -0.56 -4.09 7.52
CA ILE A 44 -1.92 -4.39 7.07
C ILE A 44 -2.88 -3.55 7.89
N GLY A 45 -3.62 -2.68 7.22
CA GLY A 45 -4.54 -1.73 7.84
C GLY A 45 -5.98 -2.21 7.79
N TYR A 46 -6.62 -2.26 8.96
CA TYR A 46 -8.05 -2.50 9.12
C TYR A 46 -8.74 -1.21 9.57
N TYR A 47 -9.75 -0.79 8.82
CA TYR A 47 -10.45 0.47 9.05
C TYR A 47 -11.77 0.26 9.80
N GLY A 48 -11.98 1.04 10.85
CA GLY A 48 -13.21 1.13 11.61
C GLY A 48 -14.07 2.28 11.11
N LYS A 49 -15.20 1.98 10.44
CA LYS A 49 -16.10 3.01 9.90
C LYS A 49 -16.72 3.90 10.98
N GLU A 50 -16.93 3.36 12.18
CA GLU A 50 -17.55 4.07 13.30
C GLU A 50 -16.58 5.01 14.01
N THR A 51 -15.33 4.60 14.16
CA THR A 51 -14.28 5.40 14.81
C THR A 51 -13.58 6.34 13.82
N ASP A 52 -13.76 6.11 12.52
CA ASP A 52 -13.03 6.76 11.43
C ASP A 52 -11.51 6.63 11.52
N LYS A 53 -11.06 5.49 12.03
CA LYS A 53 -9.65 5.24 12.29
C LYS A 53 -9.18 3.93 11.68
N VAL A 54 -7.86 3.79 11.59
CA VAL A 54 -7.20 2.58 11.11
C VAL A 54 -6.36 1.96 12.21
N VAL A 55 -6.42 0.64 12.30
CA VAL A 55 -5.50 -0.17 13.09
C VAL A 55 -4.57 -0.90 12.12
N VAL A 56 -3.27 -0.71 12.32
CA VAL A 56 -2.24 -1.30 11.47
C VAL A 56 -1.54 -2.43 12.21
N PHE A 57 -1.31 -3.54 11.51
CA PHE A 57 -0.53 -4.67 11.99
C PHE A 57 0.72 -4.83 11.12
N GLU A 58 1.89 -4.90 11.74
CA GLU A 58 3.11 -5.31 11.04
C GLU A 58 3.25 -6.83 11.11
N VAL A 59 3.41 -7.45 9.94
CA VAL A 59 3.56 -8.89 9.75
C VAL A 59 5.01 -9.19 9.38
N GLY A 60 5.82 -9.47 10.39
CA GLY A 60 7.22 -9.89 10.24
C GLY A 60 7.44 -11.31 10.77
N LYS A 61 8.56 -11.53 11.49
CA LYS A 61 8.76 -12.76 12.27
C LYS A 61 7.65 -12.91 13.32
N ASN A 62 7.46 -11.85 14.11
CA ASN A 62 6.35 -11.66 15.03
C ASN A 62 5.30 -10.74 14.40
N ILE A 63 4.07 -10.80 14.91
CA ILE A 63 3.01 -9.86 14.57
C ILE A 63 2.95 -8.80 15.66
N SER A 64 3.00 -7.53 15.27
CA SER A 64 2.81 -6.40 16.19
C SER A 64 1.63 -5.55 15.71
N ARG A 65 0.89 -5.00 16.67
CA ARG A 65 -0.21 -4.08 16.43
C ARG A 65 0.27 -2.67 16.77
N PHE A 66 0.08 -1.74 15.84
CA PHE A 66 0.30 -0.32 16.09
C PHE A 66 -0.92 0.32 16.78
N PRO A 67 -0.71 1.45 17.48
CA PRO A 67 -1.81 2.25 18.00
C PRO A 67 -2.82 2.60 16.90
N GLU A 68 -4.05 2.85 17.32
CA GLU A 68 -5.10 3.30 16.41
C GLU A 68 -4.80 4.74 15.96
N GLU A 69 -4.83 4.98 14.65
CA GLU A 69 -4.48 6.27 14.05
C GLU A 69 -5.62 6.82 13.20
N GLU A 70 -5.69 8.15 13.09
CA GLU A 70 -6.60 8.81 12.15
C GLU A 70 -6.24 8.46 10.71
N VAL A 71 -7.25 8.24 9.88
CA VAL A 71 -6.99 7.97 8.46
C VAL A 71 -6.62 9.26 7.76
N PHE A 72 -5.43 9.27 7.15
CA PHE A 72 -5.06 10.31 6.21
C PHE A 72 -5.84 10.18 4.90
N LYS A 73 -6.98 10.86 4.82
CA LYS A 73 -7.87 10.91 3.65
C LYS A 73 -8.32 12.34 3.39
N LYS A 74 -8.67 12.63 2.13
CA LYS A 74 -9.39 13.87 1.80
C LYS A 74 -10.81 13.79 2.36
N PRO A 75 -11.43 14.91 2.80
CA PRO A 75 -12.78 14.91 3.37
C PRO A 75 -13.82 14.21 2.48
N GLU A 76 -13.71 14.38 1.16
CA GLU A 76 -14.63 13.75 0.18
C GLU A 76 -14.38 12.26 -0.08
N HIS A 77 -13.23 11.70 0.34
CA HIS A 77 -12.86 10.32 0.05
C HIS A 77 -13.25 9.37 1.18
N LYS A 78 -14.00 8.33 0.82
CA LYS A 78 -14.33 7.22 1.71
C LYS A 78 -13.26 6.13 1.59
N VAL A 79 -12.81 5.61 2.72
CA VAL A 79 -12.04 4.37 2.75
C VAL A 79 -12.95 3.26 2.24
N LYS A 80 -12.48 2.47 1.28
CA LYS A 80 -13.22 1.33 0.73
C LYS A 80 -12.54 0.03 1.14
N PRO A 81 -13.31 -1.06 1.32
CA PRO A 81 -12.74 -2.36 1.61
C PRO A 81 -11.88 -2.85 0.45
N LEU A 82 -10.72 -3.41 0.78
CA LEU A 82 -9.83 -4.05 -0.16
C LEU A 82 -10.29 -5.49 -0.41
N ASN A 83 -10.72 -5.79 -1.64
CA ASN A 83 -11.16 -7.14 -1.99
C ASN A 83 -10.03 -7.97 -2.61
N LEU A 84 -9.44 -8.86 -1.82
CA LEU A 84 -8.34 -9.73 -2.25
C LEU A 84 -8.68 -10.67 -3.40
N LYS A 85 -9.97 -10.96 -3.63
CA LYS A 85 -10.41 -11.80 -4.75
C LYS A 85 -10.30 -11.08 -6.09
N LYS A 86 -10.37 -9.74 -6.09
CA LYS A 86 -10.25 -8.91 -7.30
C LYS A 86 -8.80 -8.66 -7.70
N ILE A 87 -7.87 -8.78 -6.74
CA ILE A 87 -6.42 -8.70 -6.96
C ILE A 87 -5.95 -9.98 -7.67
N LYS A 88 -5.66 -9.83 -8.96
CA LYS A 88 -5.09 -10.88 -9.81
C LYS A 88 -3.58 -10.74 -9.95
N LEU A 89 -3.07 -9.50 -9.99
CA LEU A 89 -1.64 -9.23 -10.08
C LEU A 89 -0.95 -9.47 -8.74
N THR A 90 0.21 -10.10 -8.82
CA THR A 90 1.20 -10.16 -7.76
C THR A 90 1.93 -8.82 -7.63
N LEU A 91 2.59 -8.61 -6.50
CA LEU A 91 3.45 -7.43 -6.30
C LEU A 91 4.61 -7.41 -7.31
N GLU A 92 5.21 -8.56 -7.60
CA GLU A 92 6.32 -8.67 -8.55
C GLU A 92 5.90 -8.25 -9.96
N GLU A 93 4.73 -8.70 -10.44
CA GLU A 93 4.19 -8.27 -11.73
C GLU A 93 3.92 -6.75 -11.77
N ALA A 94 3.38 -6.18 -10.70
CA ALA A 94 3.17 -4.73 -10.61
C ALA A 94 4.50 -3.95 -10.62
N LEU A 95 5.54 -4.46 -9.97
CA LEU A 95 6.88 -3.87 -10.00
C LEU A 95 7.49 -3.95 -11.40
N ASN A 96 7.38 -5.09 -12.09
CA ASN A 96 7.88 -5.24 -13.45
C ASN A 96 7.21 -4.25 -14.43
N ILE A 97 5.91 -4.01 -14.28
CA ILE A 97 5.18 -2.99 -15.07
C ILE A 97 5.75 -1.59 -14.78
N ALA A 98 5.99 -1.27 -13.51
CA ALA A 98 6.55 0.01 -13.10
C ALA A 98 7.99 0.21 -13.58
N GLU A 99 8.84 -0.81 -13.46
CA GLU A 99 10.23 -0.81 -13.93
C GLU A 99 10.30 -0.60 -15.45
N LYS A 100 9.42 -1.25 -16.21
CA LYS A 100 9.30 -1.03 -17.64
C LYS A 100 8.93 0.43 -17.96
N LEU A 101 7.90 0.98 -17.28
CA LEU A 101 7.51 2.38 -17.47
C LEU A 101 8.67 3.35 -17.14
N VAL A 102 9.38 3.10 -16.05
CA VAL A 102 10.51 3.94 -15.62
C VAL A 102 11.67 3.85 -16.60
N SER A 103 12.04 2.66 -17.06
CA SER A 103 13.13 2.51 -18.03
C SER A 103 12.81 3.14 -19.39
N GLU A 104 11.53 3.20 -19.79
CA GLU A 104 11.09 3.83 -21.04
C GLU A 104 10.98 5.36 -20.92
N LYS A 105 10.37 5.88 -19.84
CA LYS A 105 10.02 7.31 -19.70
C LYS A 105 10.97 8.12 -18.83
N TYR A 106 11.65 7.45 -17.90
CA TYR A 106 12.49 8.06 -16.85
C TYR A 106 13.84 7.34 -16.77
N SER A 107 14.43 6.97 -17.91
CA SER A 107 15.62 6.11 -18.03
C SER A 107 16.86 6.59 -17.28
N TYR A 108 16.94 7.88 -16.95
CA TYR A 108 18.02 8.50 -16.18
C TYR A 108 17.81 8.42 -14.66
N GLU A 109 16.65 7.98 -14.20
CA GLU A 109 16.33 7.87 -12.78
C GLU A 109 16.80 6.53 -12.21
N THR A 110 17.61 6.59 -11.16
CA THR A 110 17.97 5.42 -10.37
C THR A 110 17.04 5.32 -9.17
N ILE A 111 16.25 4.24 -9.08
CA ILE A 111 15.35 4.01 -7.96
C ILE A 111 16.15 3.56 -6.73
N ASN A 112 15.95 4.24 -5.60
CA ASN A 112 16.60 3.92 -4.33
C ASN A 112 15.66 3.13 -3.40
N LYS A 113 14.39 3.51 -3.37
CA LYS A 113 13.37 2.91 -2.49
C LYS A 113 12.03 2.91 -3.20
N THR A 114 11.26 1.85 -2.99
CA THR A 114 9.90 1.72 -3.51
C THR A 114 8.93 1.53 -2.36
N ILE A 115 8.00 2.46 -2.20
CA ILE A 115 6.90 2.34 -1.25
C ILE A 115 5.68 1.82 -2.00
N VAL A 116 5.04 0.80 -1.46
CA VAL A 116 3.93 0.09 -2.09
C VAL A 116 2.72 0.19 -1.17
N ILE A 117 1.60 0.67 -1.71
CA ILE A 117 0.30 0.62 -1.04
C ILE A 117 -0.69 -0.11 -1.94
N VAL A 118 -1.24 -1.20 -1.45
CA VAL A 118 -2.35 -1.92 -2.06
C VAL A 118 -3.63 -1.47 -1.39
N GLN A 119 -4.53 -0.86 -2.14
CA GLN A 119 -5.73 -0.24 -1.60
C GLN A 119 -6.85 -0.20 -2.65
N ASN A 120 -8.06 0.13 -2.19
CA ASN A 120 -9.21 0.38 -3.05
C ASN A 120 -9.60 1.86 -2.96
N LEU A 121 -9.45 2.61 -4.06
CA LEU A 121 -9.99 3.98 -4.17
C LEU A 121 -11.21 4.00 -5.09
N GLU A 122 -11.07 3.44 -6.28
CA GLU A 122 -12.16 3.22 -7.26
C GLU A 122 -12.18 1.77 -7.71
N THR A 123 -10.98 1.23 -7.92
CA THR A 123 -10.65 -0.17 -8.17
C THR A 123 -9.54 -0.59 -7.20
N GLU A 124 -9.37 -1.89 -6.99
CA GLU A 124 -8.20 -2.44 -6.31
C GLU A 124 -6.94 -2.12 -7.12
N MET A 125 -5.97 -1.46 -6.50
CA MET A 125 -4.79 -0.96 -7.19
C MET A 125 -3.52 -1.07 -6.34
N TYR A 126 -2.38 -1.19 -7.03
CA TYR A 126 -1.06 -0.93 -6.48
C TYR A 126 -0.72 0.55 -6.69
N ASN A 127 -0.49 1.27 -5.61
CA ASN A 127 0.06 2.63 -5.62
C ASN A 127 1.54 2.54 -5.24
N LEU A 128 2.40 2.70 -6.24
CA LEU A 128 3.84 2.61 -6.12
C LEU A 128 4.42 4.01 -6.08
N THR A 129 5.15 4.33 -5.03
CA THR A 129 5.89 5.59 -4.89
C THR A 129 7.37 5.26 -4.93
N LEU A 130 8.00 5.54 -6.07
CA LEU A 130 9.40 5.30 -6.33
C LEU A 130 10.19 6.55 -5.97
N VAL A 131 11.10 6.43 -5.00
CA VAL A 131 11.99 7.51 -4.59
C VAL A 131 13.33 7.30 -5.31
N THR A 132 13.71 8.28 -6.12
CA THR A 132 14.94 8.22 -6.91
C THR A 132 16.13 8.78 -6.13
N GLN A 133 17.35 8.44 -6.55
CA GLN A 133 18.58 8.99 -5.96
C GLN A 133 18.69 10.50 -6.12
N THR A 134 18.07 11.07 -7.15
CA THR A 134 18.04 12.51 -7.42
C THR A 134 16.92 13.24 -6.67
N LEU A 135 16.31 12.58 -5.67
CA LEU A 135 15.19 13.09 -4.87
C LEU A 135 13.98 13.51 -5.71
N HIS A 136 13.71 12.77 -6.78
CA HIS A 136 12.41 12.78 -7.44
C HIS A 136 11.53 11.66 -6.87
N ILE A 137 10.23 11.90 -6.89
CA ILE A 137 9.21 10.90 -6.63
C ILE A 137 8.50 10.61 -7.94
N ILE A 138 8.46 9.34 -8.31
CA ILE A 138 7.62 8.84 -9.40
C ILE A 138 6.49 8.04 -8.73
N ASN A 139 5.26 8.54 -8.84
CA ASN A 139 4.08 7.84 -8.35
C ASN A 139 3.40 7.14 -9.52
N ILE A 140 3.09 5.85 -9.37
CA ILE A 140 2.47 5.02 -10.38
C ILE A 140 1.32 4.26 -9.73
N LYS A 141 0.11 4.40 -10.28
CA LYS A 141 -1.08 3.65 -9.88
C LYS A 141 -1.37 2.60 -10.93
N ILE A 142 -1.41 1.34 -10.54
CA ILE A 142 -1.64 0.19 -11.42
C ILE A 142 -2.88 -0.54 -10.95
N ASP A 143 -3.82 -0.78 -11.84
CA ASP A 143 -4.99 -1.60 -11.55
C ASP A 143 -4.56 -3.05 -11.24
N ALA A 144 -4.94 -3.54 -10.06
CA ALA A 144 -4.49 -4.83 -9.56
C ALA A 144 -5.22 -6.03 -10.19
N HIS A 145 -6.21 -5.77 -11.06
CA HIS A 145 -6.92 -6.80 -11.82
C HIS A 145 -6.34 -7.00 -13.22
N THR A 146 -6.01 -5.89 -13.89
CA THR A 146 -5.66 -5.85 -15.32
C THR A 146 -4.18 -5.53 -15.57
N GLY A 147 -3.48 -4.89 -14.63
CA GLY A 147 -2.13 -4.38 -14.83
C GLY A 147 -2.07 -3.05 -15.60
N THR A 148 -3.21 -2.43 -15.88
CA THR A 148 -3.27 -1.14 -16.57
C THR A 148 -2.75 -0.02 -15.66
N ILE A 149 -1.88 0.85 -16.18
CA ILE A 149 -1.48 2.07 -15.48
C ILE A 149 -2.65 3.05 -15.49
N LEU A 150 -3.21 3.31 -14.31
CA LEU A 150 -4.33 4.22 -14.09
C LEU A 150 -3.88 5.67 -14.03
N LYS A 151 -2.70 5.92 -13.45
CA LYS A 151 -2.11 7.24 -13.31
C LYS A 151 -0.61 7.11 -13.10
N GLU A 152 0.15 8.04 -13.65
CA GLU A 152 1.55 8.23 -13.31
C GLU A 152 1.86 9.72 -13.20
N PHE A 153 2.82 10.09 -12.36
CA PHE A 153 3.44 11.40 -12.39
C PHE A 153 4.82 11.38 -11.74
N ARG A 154 5.69 12.30 -12.16
CA ARG A 154 7.00 12.58 -11.57
C ARG A 154 7.02 13.99 -10.99
N GLN A 155 7.52 14.14 -9.77
CA GLN A 155 7.72 15.45 -9.12
C GLN A 155 9.01 15.46 -8.29
N SER A 156 9.62 16.64 -8.13
CA SER A 156 10.71 16.80 -7.17
C SER A 156 10.17 16.81 -5.75
N VAL A 157 10.90 16.19 -4.81
CA VAL A 157 10.59 16.27 -3.37
C VAL A 157 10.55 17.73 -2.90
N MET A 158 11.38 18.60 -3.46
CA MET A 158 11.41 20.04 -3.11
C MET A 158 10.13 20.79 -3.54
N GLY A 159 9.35 20.23 -4.46
CA GLY A 159 8.09 20.81 -4.94
C GLY A 159 6.87 20.50 -4.05
N LEU A 160 6.99 19.56 -3.09
CA LEU A 160 5.86 19.06 -2.29
C LEU A 160 5.20 20.11 -1.38
N ASN A 161 5.88 21.21 -1.06
CA ASN A 161 5.40 22.24 -0.12
C ASN A 161 4.66 23.41 -0.79
N ARG A 162 4.28 23.33 -2.07
CA ARG A 162 3.73 24.49 -2.80
C ARG A 162 2.20 24.57 -2.91
N ASP A 163 1.47 23.55 -2.46
CA ASP A 163 -0.01 23.52 -2.53
C ASP A 163 -0.65 23.33 -1.15
N ASN A 164 -0.33 24.21 -0.20
CA ASN A 164 -1.14 24.45 1.02
C ASN A 164 -1.63 25.89 1.03
#